data_AF-A0AA40FW44-F1
#
_entry.id   AF-A0AA40FW44-F1
#
_cell.length_a   1.000
_cell.length_b   1.000
_cell.length_c   1.000
_cell.angle_alpha   90.00
_cell.angle_beta   90.00
_cell.angle_gamma   90.00
#
_symmetry.space_group_name_H-M   'P 1'
#
loop_
_entity.id
_entity.type
_entity.pdbx_description
1 polymer ?
#
loop_
_entity_poly.entity_id
_entity_poly.type
_entity_poly.pdbx_seq_one_letter_code
_entity_poly.pdbx_strand_id
1 'polypeptide(L)'
;MLELETLRNNLASSVKIDNISLSYVNRIFPEFKNTPYFILYKEASESINDYTKRTDNDETSQFDLTGSPLKYSFKGEDDFEDSTILVKQNWHEGEEKYLPLSRTEACIALNVCIDFINDSFPPIFALCDSKDHKRSKLLGAMIEGEWFTTIEACTVDNETYETVKNCSSKIFQEHLELSRACEQDIIVSASNVFDLFGTKEEIIVKDKNIRSNFEGSLSVKVDTCSLSITPTRTSKNILIAQIATNSNDNPLKELWKQLLLLNQYLNIVENYTKNEDSHYNSVPLKFPHDFINPYEEELVTILNNLNLLLNGDHSFRNASDTKKHKINFSNEENTENDMKIRQCIESLSFRHNLDFTDFLWELLIKNSNYFEMIKCIHTVLEEIIINDCLPQVNFTNSTKFAKIITSPHQQKIFSHLLSGSLPLEYVIDMGFEKLCKDYISILANIKFGELHDVQQKLKNASYNEFTINTYRYV
;
A
#
# COMPACT_ATOMS: atom_id res chain seq x y z
N MET A 1 -21.90 11.87 -26.73
CA MET A 1 -22.38 10.46 -26.74
C MET A 1 -22.92 10.07 -28.11
N LEU A 2 -23.80 10.86 -28.75
CA LEU A 2 -24.28 10.63 -30.13
C LEU A 2 -23.15 10.58 -31.18
N GLU A 3 -22.14 11.45 -31.07
CA GLU A 3 -21.02 11.51 -32.01
C GLU A 3 -20.17 10.23 -31.99
N LEU A 4 -20.00 9.62 -30.82
CA LEU A 4 -19.14 8.45 -30.64
C LEU A 4 -19.75 7.15 -31.17
N GLU A 5 -21.07 6.98 -31.02
CA GLU A 5 -21.80 5.86 -31.65
C GLU A 5 -21.79 5.97 -33.18
N THR A 6 -21.88 7.18 -33.70
CA THR A 6 -21.81 7.45 -35.14
C THR A 6 -20.39 7.18 -35.67
N LEU A 7 -19.36 7.59 -34.92
CA LEU A 7 -17.96 7.29 -35.21
C LEU A 7 -17.67 5.78 -35.24
N ARG A 8 -18.21 5.03 -34.27
CA ARG A 8 -18.11 3.57 -34.23
C ARG A 8 -18.70 2.88 -35.46
N ASN A 9 -19.75 3.44 -36.05
CA ASN A 9 -20.38 2.87 -37.25
C ASN A 9 -19.58 3.14 -38.54
N ASN A 10 -18.72 4.16 -38.56
CA ASN A 10 -17.92 4.55 -39.72
C ASN A 10 -16.50 3.96 -39.72
N LEU A 11 -16.04 3.47 -38.57
CA LEU A 11 -14.78 2.75 -38.46
C LEU A 11 -14.89 1.35 -39.08
N ALA A 12 -13.76 0.82 -39.55
CA ALA A 12 -13.70 -0.56 -40.03
C ALA A 12 -14.13 -1.54 -38.93
N SER A 13 -14.79 -2.64 -39.29
CA SER A 13 -15.36 -3.60 -38.33
C SER A 13 -14.34 -4.18 -37.34
N SER A 14 -13.05 -4.18 -37.70
CA SER A 14 -11.93 -4.64 -36.87
C SER A 14 -11.38 -3.58 -35.90
N VAL A 15 -11.80 -2.32 -36.02
CA VAL A 15 -11.27 -1.18 -35.26
C VAL A 15 -12.32 -0.71 -34.25
N LYS A 16 -11.91 -0.59 -32.98
CA LYS A 16 -12.75 -0.06 -31.90
C LYS A 16 -12.20 1.25 -31.39
N ILE A 17 -13.10 2.08 -30.87
CA ILE A 17 -12.78 3.35 -30.20
C ILE A 17 -13.42 3.36 -28.81
N ASP A 18 -12.58 3.58 -27.80
CA ASP A 18 -12.98 3.65 -26.40
C ASP A 18 -12.28 4.81 -25.68
N ASN A 19 -12.98 5.40 -24.70
CA ASN A 19 -12.40 6.39 -23.79
C ASN A 19 -11.65 5.64 -22.67
N ILE A 20 -10.33 5.47 -22.82
CA ILE A 20 -9.51 4.70 -21.89
C ILE A 20 -8.21 5.43 -21.61
N SER A 21 -7.92 5.61 -20.32
CA SER A 21 -6.63 6.10 -19.85
C SER A 21 -5.63 4.94 -19.70
N LEU A 22 -4.82 4.71 -20.73
CA LEU A 22 -3.73 3.72 -20.71
C LEU A 22 -2.46 4.25 -20.02
N SER A 23 -1.90 3.45 -19.11
CA SER A 23 -0.77 3.80 -18.26
C SER A 23 0.50 4.13 -19.04
N TYR A 24 0.78 3.41 -20.12
CA TYR A 24 1.95 3.68 -20.96
C TYR A 24 1.78 4.93 -21.82
N VAL A 25 0.55 5.27 -22.25
CA VAL A 25 0.28 6.53 -22.97
C VAL A 25 0.47 7.71 -22.02
N ASN A 26 -0.03 7.62 -20.79
CA ASN A 26 0.19 8.64 -19.75
C ASN A 26 1.66 8.83 -19.35
N ARG A 27 2.50 7.80 -19.51
CA ARG A 27 3.96 7.92 -19.30
C ARG A 27 4.64 8.69 -20.41
N ILE A 28 4.20 8.49 -21.66
CA ILE A 28 4.74 9.18 -22.84
C ILE A 28 4.24 10.62 -22.88
N PHE A 29 2.96 10.84 -22.55
CA PHE A 29 2.31 12.16 -22.53
C PHE A 29 1.71 12.48 -21.16
N PRO A 30 2.52 12.94 -20.19
CA PRO A 30 2.06 13.26 -18.84
C PRO A 30 0.98 14.34 -18.79
N GLU A 31 0.96 15.24 -19.77
CA GLU A 31 -0.05 16.29 -19.93
C GLU A 31 -1.47 15.76 -20.08
N PHE A 32 -1.64 14.57 -20.67
CA PHE A 32 -2.97 13.98 -20.88
C PHE A 32 -3.46 13.12 -19.70
N LYS A 33 -2.67 12.99 -18.63
CA LYS A 33 -2.99 12.10 -17.49
C LYS A 33 -4.35 12.40 -16.84
N ASN A 34 -4.76 13.67 -16.83
CA ASN A 34 -6.02 14.12 -16.20
C ASN A 34 -7.08 14.53 -17.22
N THR A 35 -6.82 14.35 -18.52
CA THR A 35 -7.75 14.69 -19.60
C THR A 35 -8.30 13.41 -20.23
N PRO A 36 -9.59 13.35 -20.56
CA PRO A 36 -10.10 12.22 -21.33
C PRO A 36 -9.42 12.17 -22.70
N TYR A 37 -9.09 10.98 -23.18
CA TYR A 37 -8.63 10.75 -24.56
C TYR A 37 -9.16 9.42 -25.06
N PHE A 38 -9.28 9.28 -26.38
CA PHE A 38 -9.80 8.09 -27.01
C PHE A 38 -8.68 7.22 -27.57
N ILE A 39 -8.84 5.91 -27.47
CA ILE A 39 -7.90 4.94 -28.01
C ILE A 39 -8.57 4.12 -29.12
N LEU A 40 -7.92 4.08 -30.27
CA LEU A 40 -8.19 3.20 -31.39
C LEU A 40 -7.33 1.94 -31.28
N TYR A 41 -7.98 0.78 -31.27
CA TYR A 41 -7.33 -0.51 -31.12
C TYR A 41 -8.05 -1.59 -31.95
N LYS A 42 -7.39 -2.73 -32.12
CA LYS A 42 -7.92 -3.87 -32.86
C LYS A 42 -8.72 -4.80 -31.95
N GLU A 43 -9.90 -5.21 -32.39
CA GLU A 43 -10.69 -6.22 -31.66
C GLU A 43 -10.00 -7.58 -31.74
N ALA A 44 -9.75 -8.20 -30.58
CA ALA A 44 -9.30 -9.57 -30.51
C ALA A 44 -10.45 -10.48 -30.95
N SER A 45 -10.32 -11.14 -32.11
CA SER A 45 -11.16 -12.28 -32.42
C SER A 45 -10.98 -13.31 -31.31
N GLU A 46 -12.07 -13.79 -30.69
CA GLU A 46 -12.08 -14.86 -29.69
C GLU A 46 -11.46 -16.15 -30.26
N SER A 47 -10.13 -16.21 -30.28
CA SER A 47 -9.33 -17.40 -30.58
C SER A 47 -7.85 -17.13 -30.27
N ILE A 48 -7.54 -16.75 -29.03
CA ILE A 48 -6.17 -16.81 -28.52
C ILE A 48 -6.20 -17.41 -27.11
N ASN A 49 -6.52 -18.70 -27.03
CA ASN A 49 -5.80 -19.59 -26.14
C ASN A 49 -4.67 -20.20 -26.99
N ASP A 50 -3.48 -20.32 -26.41
CA ASP A 50 -2.22 -20.82 -26.99
C ASP A 50 -1.25 -19.78 -27.58
N TYR A 51 -0.74 -18.89 -26.73
CA TYR A 51 0.65 -18.38 -26.88
C TYR A 51 1.46 -18.63 -25.60
N THR A 52 1.49 -19.87 -25.14
CA THR A 52 2.52 -20.39 -24.23
C THR A 52 3.25 -21.56 -24.89
N LYS A 53 3.77 -21.36 -26.10
CA LYS A 53 4.86 -22.17 -26.68
C LYS A 53 5.71 -21.25 -27.56
N ARG A 54 6.70 -20.59 -26.95
CA ARG A 54 7.88 -20.17 -27.70
C ARG A 54 8.65 -21.45 -28.04
N THR A 55 8.65 -21.79 -29.31
CA THR A 55 9.62 -22.69 -29.93
C THR A 55 10.96 -21.96 -29.95
N ASP A 56 11.86 -22.37 -29.07
CA ASP A 56 13.29 -22.10 -29.21
C ASP A 56 13.81 -22.98 -30.37
N ASN A 57 13.89 -22.39 -31.56
CA ASN A 57 14.65 -22.94 -32.68
C ASN A 57 15.98 -22.20 -32.74
N ASP A 58 16.97 -22.68 -31.98
CA ASP A 58 18.38 -22.44 -32.28
C ASP A 58 18.96 -23.72 -32.87
N GLU A 59 18.87 -23.83 -34.20
CA GLU A 59 19.67 -24.77 -34.99
C GLU A 59 21.10 -24.26 -35.12
N THR A 60 21.93 -24.48 -34.09
CA THR A 60 23.39 -24.56 -34.27
C THR A 60 24.02 -25.42 -33.19
N SER A 61 24.23 -26.72 -33.46
CA SER A 61 25.53 -27.40 -33.28
C SER A 61 25.38 -28.92 -33.43
N GLN A 62 26.00 -29.38 -34.50
CA GLN A 62 26.33 -30.75 -34.82
C GLN A 62 27.43 -31.25 -33.87
N PHE A 63 27.44 -32.56 -33.58
CA PHE A 63 28.44 -33.36 -32.84
C PHE A 63 28.18 -33.62 -31.36
N ASP A 64 27.42 -34.70 -31.14
CA ASP A 64 27.29 -35.44 -29.89
C ASP A 64 28.52 -36.33 -29.67
N LEU A 65 29.57 -35.78 -29.06
CA LEU A 65 30.75 -36.50 -28.58
C LEU A 65 31.38 -35.75 -27.40
N THR A 66 30.90 -35.99 -26.18
CA THR A 66 31.69 -36.18 -24.95
C THR A 66 30.74 -36.36 -23.76
N GLY A 67 31.07 -37.30 -22.88
CA GLY A 67 30.16 -37.89 -21.89
C GLY A 67 29.45 -36.91 -20.96
N SER A 68 28.24 -37.30 -20.57
CA SER A 68 27.43 -36.67 -19.53
C SER A 68 28.30 -36.38 -18.29
N PRO A 69 28.52 -35.11 -17.90
CA PRO A 69 29.14 -34.83 -16.62
C PRO A 69 28.19 -35.38 -15.56
N LEU A 70 28.71 -36.23 -14.68
CA LEU A 70 28.01 -36.77 -13.52
C LEU A 70 27.24 -35.64 -12.83
N LYS A 71 25.92 -35.80 -12.66
CA LYS A 71 25.12 -34.96 -11.76
C LYS A 71 25.73 -35.03 -10.36
N TYR A 72 26.59 -34.08 -10.05
CA TYR A 72 27.09 -33.87 -8.70
C TYR A 72 26.04 -33.06 -7.96
N SER A 73 25.29 -33.72 -7.09
CA SER A 73 24.39 -33.06 -6.15
C SER A 73 25.25 -32.30 -5.14
N PHE A 74 25.28 -30.97 -5.19
CA PHE A 74 25.75 -30.18 -4.06
C PHE A 74 24.78 -30.42 -2.89
N LYS A 75 25.15 -31.33 -1.98
CA LYS A 75 24.72 -31.29 -0.59
C LYS A 75 25.83 -30.57 0.18
N GLY A 76 25.72 -29.27 0.27
CA GLY A 76 26.63 -28.40 0.98
C GLY A 76 26.01 -27.02 1.05
N GLU A 77 25.96 -26.49 2.26
CA GLU A 77 25.36 -25.22 2.67
C GLU A 77 25.94 -24.04 1.88
N ASP A 78 25.34 -23.73 0.74
CA ASP A 78 25.42 -22.45 0.03
C ASP A 78 24.26 -22.45 -0.98
N ASP A 79 23.05 -22.33 -0.45
CA ASP A 79 21.90 -21.93 -1.26
C ASP A 79 22.20 -20.50 -1.73
N PHE A 80 22.68 -20.34 -2.96
CA PHE A 80 22.57 -19.07 -3.64
C PHE A 80 21.06 -18.73 -3.62
N GLU A 81 20.69 -17.68 -2.89
CA GLU A 81 19.37 -17.08 -3.06
C GLU A 81 19.26 -16.75 -4.56
N ASP A 82 18.47 -17.53 -5.28
CA ASP A 82 17.99 -17.18 -6.60
C ASP A 82 17.26 -15.85 -6.41
N SER A 83 17.98 -14.74 -6.60
CA SER A 83 17.41 -13.41 -6.67
C SER A 83 16.37 -13.47 -7.78
N THR A 84 15.11 -13.59 -7.38
CA THR A 84 13.99 -13.72 -8.31
C THR A 84 14.04 -12.48 -9.19
N ILE A 85 14.39 -12.68 -10.47
CA ILE A 85 14.43 -11.59 -11.43
C ILE A 85 12.98 -11.11 -11.56
N LEU A 86 12.67 -10.00 -10.89
CA LEU A 86 11.38 -9.34 -10.98
C LEU A 86 11.14 -8.98 -12.44
N VAL A 87 10.19 -9.68 -13.07
CA VAL A 87 9.76 -9.33 -14.41
C VAL A 87 8.97 -8.03 -14.32
N LYS A 88 9.59 -6.93 -14.77
CA LYS A 88 8.98 -5.59 -14.80
C LYS A 88 8.20 -5.39 -16.09
N GLN A 89 6.97 -4.92 -16.01
CA GLN A 89 6.17 -4.46 -17.15
C GLN A 89 5.85 -2.97 -17.03
N ASN A 90 5.97 -2.24 -18.14
CA ASN A 90 5.74 -0.80 -18.17
C ASN A 90 4.25 -0.41 -18.33
N TRP A 91 3.35 -1.38 -18.26
CA TRP A 91 1.91 -1.25 -18.45
C TRP A 91 1.15 -2.11 -17.43
N HIS A 92 -0.14 -1.84 -17.24
CA HIS A 92 -0.98 -2.67 -16.39
C HIS A 92 -1.40 -3.96 -17.12
N GLU A 93 -1.52 -5.06 -16.39
CA GLU A 93 -1.92 -6.38 -16.93
C GLU A 93 -3.25 -6.33 -17.71
N GLY A 94 -4.23 -5.56 -17.21
CA GLY A 94 -5.52 -5.37 -17.89
C GLY A 94 -5.45 -4.60 -19.22
N GLU A 95 -4.30 -4.02 -19.58
CA GLU A 95 -4.07 -3.29 -20.83
C GLU A 95 -3.60 -4.19 -21.99
N GLU A 96 -3.19 -5.43 -21.71
CA GLU A 96 -2.70 -6.37 -22.74
C GLU A 96 -3.80 -6.80 -23.73
N LYS A 97 -5.07 -6.60 -23.38
CA LYS A 97 -6.23 -6.89 -24.23
C LYS A 97 -6.38 -5.93 -25.44
N TYR A 98 -5.73 -4.76 -25.40
CA TYR A 98 -5.84 -3.77 -26.46
C TYR A 98 -4.79 -4.04 -27.55
N LEU A 99 -5.20 -4.71 -28.63
CA LEU A 99 -4.29 -5.10 -29.69
C LEU A 99 -3.93 -3.92 -30.61
N PRO A 100 -2.68 -3.84 -31.08
CA PRO A 100 -2.25 -2.78 -31.98
C PRO A 100 -2.80 -2.96 -33.41
N LEU A 101 -2.98 -1.85 -34.10
CA LEU A 101 -3.30 -1.76 -35.52
C LEU A 101 -2.01 -1.72 -36.35
N SER A 102 -2.09 -2.07 -37.64
CA SER A 102 -1.02 -1.67 -38.56
C SER A 102 -1.02 -0.16 -38.75
N ARG A 103 0.13 0.43 -39.10
CA ARG A 103 0.23 1.88 -39.36
C ARG A 103 -0.83 2.37 -40.36
N THR A 104 -1.05 1.62 -41.44
CA THR A 104 -2.02 2.00 -42.48
C THR A 104 -3.45 1.99 -41.94
N GLU A 105 -3.83 0.96 -41.19
CA GLU A 105 -5.15 0.89 -40.54
C GLU A 105 -5.33 2.03 -39.53
N ALA A 106 -4.30 2.33 -38.73
CA ALA A 106 -4.31 3.43 -37.76
C ALA A 106 -4.48 4.80 -38.44
N CYS A 107 -3.75 5.08 -39.53
CA CYS A 107 -3.89 6.32 -40.29
C CYS A 107 -5.28 6.46 -40.93
N ILE A 108 -5.81 5.39 -41.52
CA ILE A 108 -7.16 5.40 -42.11
C ILE A 108 -8.20 5.69 -41.02
N ALA A 109 -8.11 5.00 -39.89
CA ALA A 109 -9.03 5.20 -38.77
C ALA A 109 -8.95 6.62 -38.20
N LEU A 110 -7.74 7.15 -38.00
CA LEU A 110 -7.55 8.53 -37.50
C LEU A 110 -8.10 9.58 -38.48
N ASN A 111 -7.86 9.42 -39.79
CA ASN A 111 -8.39 10.34 -40.80
C ASN A 111 -9.92 10.33 -40.82
N VAL A 112 -10.53 9.14 -40.74
CA VAL A 112 -11.99 9.03 -40.60
C VAL A 112 -12.45 9.77 -39.34
N CYS A 113 -11.78 9.60 -38.20
CA CYS A 113 -12.14 10.34 -37.00
C CYS A 113 -12.07 11.86 -37.20
N ILE A 114 -10.99 12.37 -37.80
CA ILE A 114 -10.80 13.81 -38.05
C ILE A 114 -11.90 14.35 -38.98
N ASP A 115 -12.24 13.64 -40.05
CA ASP A 115 -13.27 14.07 -41.01
C ASP A 115 -14.68 14.18 -40.39
N PHE A 116 -14.96 13.43 -39.31
CA PHE A 116 -16.24 13.44 -38.63
C PHE A 116 -16.32 14.43 -37.46
N ILE A 117 -15.19 14.97 -37.00
CA ILE A 117 -15.12 15.83 -35.82
C ILE A 117 -15.01 17.30 -36.26
N ASN A 118 -16.03 18.09 -35.92
CA ASN A 118 -16.13 19.49 -36.35
C ASN A 118 -15.78 20.52 -35.27
N ASP A 119 -15.67 20.13 -33.99
CA ASP A 119 -15.39 21.01 -32.86
C ASP A 119 -14.49 20.32 -31.82
N SER A 120 -13.92 21.11 -30.89
CA SER A 120 -13.02 20.69 -29.79
C SER A 120 -13.35 19.29 -29.23
N PHE A 121 -12.62 18.28 -29.69
CA PHE A 121 -12.78 16.89 -29.29
C PHE A 121 -11.55 16.44 -28.49
N PRO A 122 -11.72 15.57 -27.49
CA PRO A 122 -10.58 15.05 -26.73
C PRO A 122 -9.57 14.35 -27.65
N PRO A 123 -8.26 14.37 -27.32
CA PRO A 123 -7.24 13.74 -28.15
C PRO A 123 -7.56 12.29 -28.49
N ILE A 124 -7.26 11.89 -29.72
CA ILE A 124 -7.46 10.51 -30.21
C ILE A 124 -6.10 9.91 -30.50
N PHE A 125 -5.84 8.71 -29.98
CA PHE A 125 -4.64 7.94 -30.27
C PHE A 125 -4.97 6.57 -30.86
N ALA A 126 -4.10 6.05 -31.71
CA ALA A 126 -4.17 4.73 -32.31
C ALA A 126 -2.93 3.92 -31.96
N LEU A 127 -3.13 2.73 -31.41
CA LEU A 127 -2.06 1.79 -31.07
C LEU A 127 -1.48 1.18 -32.35
N CYS A 128 -0.15 1.15 -32.49
CA CYS A 128 0.52 0.65 -33.69
C CYS A 128 1.46 -0.54 -33.38
N ASP A 129 1.57 -1.48 -34.33
CA ASP A 129 2.31 -2.74 -34.16
C ASP A 129 3.83 -2.62 -34.37
N SER A 130 4.30 -1.45 -34.80
CA SER A 130 5.71 -1.12 -35.03
C SER A 130 6.44 -1.96 -36.08
N LYS A 131 5.71 -2.56 -37.01
CA LYS A 131 6.30 -3.27 -38.16
C LYS A 131 6.68 -2.35 -39.31
N ASP A 132 6.39 -1.06 -39.20
CA ASP A 132 6.75 -0.04 -40.15
C ASP A 132 8.23 0.34 -40.06
N HIS A 133 8.77 0.95 -41.13
CA HIS A 133 10.17 1.36 -41.20
C HIS A 133 10.57 2.36 -40.09
N LYS A 134 9.62 3.15 -39.59
CA LYS A 134 9.83 4.10 -38.48
C LYS A 134 9.59 3.48 -37.09
N ARG A 135 9.09 2.24 -37.01
CA ARG A 135 8.71 1.55 -35.77
C ARG A 135 7.80 2.39 -34.87
N SER A 136 6.69 2.81 -35.44
CA SER A 136 5.67 3.63 -34.78
C SER A 136 4.90 2.79 -33.76
N LYS A 137 4.79 3.27 -32.53
CA LYS A 137 4.03 2.63 -31.44
C LYS A 137 2.68 3.30 -31.22
N LEU A 138 2.60 4.60 -31.43
CA LEU A 138 1.40 5.39 -31.19
C LEU A 138 1.30 6.49 -32.23
N LEU A 139 0.12 6.66 -32.81
CA LEU A 139 -0.24 7.79 -33.65
C LEU A 139 -1.39 8.52 -32.98
N GLY A 140 -1.44 9.85 -33.03
CA GLY A 140 -2.52 10.61 -32.43
C GLY A 140 -2.86 11.87 -33.18
N ALA A 141 -4.02 12.41 -32.86
CA ALA A 141 -4.52 13.67 -33.38
C ALA A 141 -5.19 14.45 -32.25
N MET A 142 -4.85 15.73 -32.13
CA MET A 142 -5.49 16.69 -31.22
C MET A 142 -6.14 17.78 -32.06
N ILE A 143 -7.40 18.09 -31.80
CA ILE A 143 -8.19 19.05 -32.59
C ILE A 143 -8.43 20.29 -31.75
N GLU A 144 -7.89 21.43 -32.19
CA GLU A 144 -8.01 22.73 -31.54
C GLU A 144 -8.62 23.74 -32.53
N GLY A 145 -9.94 23.90 -32.47
CA GLY A 145 -10.68 24.75 -33.40
C GLY A 145 -10.57 24.24 -34.84
N GLU A 146 -10.09 25.07 -35.76
CA GLU A 146 -9.97 24.74 -37.20
C GLU A 146 -8.67 23.99 -37.56
N TRP A 147 -7.80 23.73 -36.58
CA TRP A 147 -6.51 23.09 -36.80
C TRP A 147 -6.43 21.77 -36.03
N PHE A 148 -5.71 20.80 -36.58
CA PHE A 148 -5.37 19.57 -35.86
C PHE A 148 -3.86 19.39 -35.81
N THR A 149 -3.39 18.92 -34.66
CA THR A 149 -1.99 18.58 -34.41
C THR A 149 -1.83 17.06 -34.42
N THR A 150 -0.94 16.56 -35.29
CA THR A 150 -0.61 15.13 -35.33
C THR A 150 0.49 14.80 -34.35
N ILE A 151 0.31 13.72 -33.60
CA ILE A 151 1.26 13.21 -32.62
C ILE A 151 1.77 11.86 -33.13
N GLU A 152 3.09 11.65 -33.15
CA GLU A 152 3.70 10.38 -33.56
C GLU A 152 4.74 9.97 -32.51
N ALA A 153 4.59 8.77 -31.93
CA ALA A 153 5.57 8.19 -31.02
C ALA A 153 6.21 6.95 -31.67
N CYS A 154 7.52 7.02 -31.87
CA CYS A 154 8.34 5.97 -32.47
C CYS A 154 9.33 5.39 -31.44
N THR A 155 9.66 4.11 -31.58
CA THR A 155 10.76 3.52 -30.81
C THR A 155 12.08 3.74 -31.49
N VAL A 156 13.03 4.30 -30.76
CA VAL A 156 14.45 4.34 -31.14
C VAL A 156 15.14 3.16 -30.44
N ASP A 157 16.02 2.46 -31.15
CA ASP A 157 16.74 1.28 -30.63
C ASP A 157 17.53 1.62 -29.36
N ASN A 158 17.77 0.61 -28.49
CA ASN A 158 18.37 0.76 -27.15
C ASN A 158 19.61 1.68 -27.14
N GLU A 159 19.39 2.93 -26.77
CA GLU A 159 20.41 3.95 -26.65
C GLU A 159 20.97 3.95 -25.23
N THR A 160 22.30 3.93 -25.12
CA THR A 160 23.01 4.25 -23.88
C THR A 160 22.64 5.65 -23.35
N TYR A 161 22.87 5.91 -22.05
CA TYR A 161 22.60 7.23 -21.45
C TYR A 161 23.26 8.40 -22.22
N GLU A 162 24.47 8.18 -22.72
CA GLU A 162 25.22 9.19 -23.48
C GLU A 162 24.59 9.48 -24.85
N THR A 163 24.04 8.46 -25.52
CA THR A 163 23.35 8.65 -26.80
C THR A 163 22.03 9.40 -26.62
N VAL A 164 21.26 9.13 -25.57
CA VAL A 164 20.02 9.87 -25.26
C VAL A 164 20.32 11.35 -24.97
N LYS A 165 21.40 11.62 -24.21
CA LYS A 165 21.84 13.00 -23.94
C LYS A 165 22.20 13.74 -25.23
N ASN A 166 22.85 13.08 -26.18
CA ASN A 166 23.19 13.67 -27.48
C ASN A 166 21.95 13.86 -28.37
N CYS A 167 20.98 12.95 -28.31
CA CYS A 167 19.72 13.03 -29.04
C CYS A 167 18.88 14.27 -28.67
N SER A 168 19.00 14.79 -27.45
CA SER A 168 18.29 16.01 -27.02
C SER A 168 18.56 17.22 -27.94
N SER A 169 19.81 17.39 -28.39
CA SER A 169 20.20 18.46 -29.31
C SER A 169 19.64 18.26 -30.71
N LYS A 170 19.58 17.00 -31.17
CA LYS A 170 19.04 16.62 -32.46
C LYS A 170 17.52 16.83 -32.53
N ILE A 171 16.80 16.43 -31.47
CA ILE A 171 15.35 16.65 -31.35
C ILE A 171 15.03 18.15 -31.36
N PHE A 172 15.82 18.95 -30.66
CA PHE A 172 15.65 20.40 -30.65
C PHE A 172 15.86 21.01 -32.06
N GLN A 173 16.90 20.58 -32.77
CA GLN A 173 17.17 21.03 -34.13
C GLN A 173 16.08 20.57 -35.13
N GLU A 174 15.65 19.31 -35.07
CA GLU A 174 14.56 18.80 -35.91
C GLU A 174 13.25 19.56 -35.65
N HIS A 175 12.95 19.90 -34.39
CA HIS A 175 11.78 20.71 -34.06
C HIS A 175 11.85 22.13 -34.64
N LEU A 176 13.02 22.78 -34.59
CA LEU A 176 13.24 24.10 -35.22
C LEU A 176 13.05 24.04 -36.73
N GLU A 177 13.61 23.01 -37.39
CA GLU A 177 13.50 22.82 -38.84
C GLU A 177 12.04 22.59 -39.27
N LEU A 178 11.28 21.81 -38.50
CA LEU A 178 9.87 21.51 -38.79
C LEU A 178 8.92 22.68 -38.48
N SER A 179 9.13 23.38 -37.37
CA SER A 179 8.26 24.47 -36.91
C SER A 179 8.56 25.82 -37.57
N ARG A 180 9.77 26.01 -38.11
CA ARG A 180 10.30 27.31 -38.57
C ARG A 180 10.25 28.40 -37.49
N ALA A 181 10.15 28.02 -36.22
CA ALA A 181 10.12 28.92 -35.08
C ALA A 181 11.53 29.44 -34.73
N CYS A 182 11.59 30.53 -33.98
CA CYS A 182 12.84 30.98 -33.37
C CYS A 182 13.11 30.22 -32.07
N GLU A 183 14.38 30.05 -31.69
CA GLU A 183 14.77 29.38 -30.44
C GLU A 183 14.11 29.97 -29.18
N GLN A 184 13.78 31.27 -29.21
CA GLN A 184 13.21 32.01 -28.09
C GLN A 184 11.72 31.69 -27.84
N ASP A 185 11.05 31.08 -28.82
CA ASP A 185 9.63 30.72 -28.76
C ASP A 185 9.42 29.28 -28.28
N ILE A 186 10.49 28.51 -28.06
CA ILE A 186 10.42 27.10 -27.68
C ILE A 186 10.36 26.97 -26.16
N ILE A 187 9.26 26.40 -25.67
CA ILE A 187 9.13 25.98 -24.28
C ILE A 187 9.60 24.53 -24.17
N VAL A 188 10.61 24.31 -23.33
CA VAL A 188 11.13 22.98 -23.04
C VAL A 188 10.67 22.54 -21.66
N SER A 189 10.07 21.35 -21.58
CA SER A 189 9.75 20.68 -20.33
C SER A 189 10.22 19.23 -20.38
N ALA A 190 10.90 18.77 -19.32
CA ALA A 190 11.37 17.40 -19.19
C ALA A 190 10.99 16.85 -17.81
N SER A 191 10.44 15.62 -17.78
CA SER A 191 10.03 14.91 -16.57
C SER A 191 10.83 13.62 -16.45
N ASN A 192 11.63 13.52 -15.39
CA ASN A 192 12.44 12.33 -15.08
C ASN A 192 11.90 11.64 -13.84
N VAL A 193 11.87 10.30 -13.83
CA VAL A 193 11.48 9.51 -12.66
C VAL A 193 12.65 8.61 -12.27
N PHE A 194 13.14 8.77 -11.05
CA PHE A 194 14.23 7.98 -10.49
C PHE A 194 13.68 7.03 -9.43
N ASP A 195 13.82 5.73 -9.63
CA ASP A 195 13.46 4.74 -8.63
C ASP A 195 14.60 4.64 -7.60
N LEU A 196 14.30 5.00 -6.35
CA LEU A 196 15.25 4.94 -5.23
C LEU A 196 15.21 3.59 -4.52
N PHE A 197 14.00 3.04 -4.35
CA PHE A 197 13.77 1.78 -3.66
C PHE A 197 12.55 1.05 -4.21
N GLY A 198 12.63 -0.28 -4.27
CA GLY A 198 11.53 -1.13 -4.68
C GLY A 198 11.09 -0.93 -6.13
N THR A 199 10.00 -1.60 -6.50
CA THR A 199 9.36 -1.45 -7.82
C THR A 199 7.89 -1.16 -7.57
N LYS A 200 7.30 -0.19 -8.26
CA LYS A 200 5.87 0.15 -8.10
C LYS A 200 5.01 -1.09 -8.29
N GLU A 201 4.00 -1.27 -7.44
CA GLU A 201 3.12 -2.45 -7.51
C GLU A 201 2.51 -2.62 -8.91
N GLU A 202 2.16 -1.50 -9.54
CA GLU A 202 1.61 -1.42 -10.90
C GLU A 202 2.48 -2.07 -12.00
N ILE A 203 3.79 -2.21 -11.76
CA ILE A 203 4.80 -2.71 -12.72
C ILE A 203 5.11 -4.19 -12.47
N ILE A 204 4.67 -4.73 -11.33
CA ILE A 204 4.95 -6.11 -10.91
C ILE A 204 3.88 -7.03 -11.49
N VAL A 205 4.29 -7.97 -12.34
CA VAL A 205 3.39 -9.03 -12.83
C VAL A 205 3.13 -10.02 -11.70
N LYS A 206 1.90 -10.02 -11.16
CA LYS A 206 1.52 -10.86 -10.00
C LYS A 206 1.67 -12.36 -10.32
N ASP A 207 1.30 -12.77 -11.53
CA ASP A 207 1.32 -14.17 -11.97
C ASP A 207 2.73 -14.77 -12.14
N LYS A 208 3.75 -13.95 -12.42
CA LYS A 208 5.13 -14.40 -12.58
C LYS A 208 5.96 -14.26 -11.31
N ASN A 209 5.52 -13.41 -10.38
CA ASN A 209 6.25 -13.08 -9.16
C ASN A 209 5.50 -13.58 -7.91
N ILE A 210 5.09 -14.85 -7.90
CA ILE A 210 4.31 -15.51 -6.83
C ILE A 210 4.96 -15.39 -5.44
N ARG A 211 6.28 -15.16 -5.38
CA ARG A 211 7.07 -15.07 -4.12
C ARG A 211 7.43 -13.66 -3.66
N SER A 212 7.33 -12.62 -4.49
CA SER A 212 7.69 -11.27 -4.06
C SER A 212 6.47 -10.58 -3.45
N ASN A 213 6.37 -10.59 -2.13
CA ASN A 213 5.46 -9.67 -1.45
C ASN A 213 5.94 -8.25 -1.77
N PHE A 214 5.08 -7.39 -2.31
CA PHE A 214 5.43 -5.99 -2.53
C PHE A 214 5.80 -5.35 -1.20
N GLU A 215 7.03 -4.85 -1.08
CA GLU A 215 7.58 -4.26 0.16
C GLU A 215 7.43 -2.73 0.20
N GLY A 216 6.79 -2.15 -0.82
CA GLY A 216 6.73 -0.70 -1.04
C GLY A 216 7.61 -0.25 -2.20
N SER A 217 7.45 1.01 -2.60
CA SER A 217 8.33 1.66 -3.58
C SER A 217 8.56 3.12 -3.23
N LEU A 218 9.77 3.61 -3.53
CA LEU A 218 10.14 5.01 -3.39
C LEU A 218 10.72 5.50 -4.72
N SER A 219 10.11 6.52 -5.29
CA SER A 219 10.60 7.14 -6.53
C SER A 219 10.58 8.66 -6.41
N VAL A 220 11.52 9.33 -7.08
CA VAL A 220 11.58 10.79 -7.17
C VAL A 220 11.25 11.19 -8.59
N LYS A 221 10.17 11.94 -8.75
CA LYS A 221 9.85 12.62 -10.01
C LYS A 221 10.49 14.02 -10.00
N VAL A 222 11.23 14.32 -11.04
CA VAL A 222 11.93 15.60 -11.24
C VAL A 222 11.40 16.24 -12.52
N ASP A 223 10.73 17.38 -12.38
CA ASP A 223 10.28 18.19 -13.50
C ASP A 223 11.26 19.36 -13.72
N THR A 224 11.76 19.51 -14.94
CA THR A 224 12.74 20.53 -15.35
C THR A 224 12.27 21.28 -16.59
N CYS A 225 12.71 22.53 -16.75
CA CYS A 225 12.46 23.35 -17.94
C CYS A 225 13.62 23.31 -18.95
N SER A 226 14.42 22.24 -18.92
CA SER A 226 15.60 22.08 -19.76
C SER A 226 15.71 20.64 -20.21
N LEU A 227 16.26 20.42 -21.41
CA LEU A 227 16.57 19.09 -21.93
C LEU A 227 17.70 18.36 -21.16
N SER A 228 18.23 18.96 -20.10
CA SER A 228 19.19 18.29 -19.23
C SER A 228 18.49 17.27 -18.34
N ILE A 229 18.99 16.03 -18.37
CA ILE A 229 18.53 14.94 -17.51
C ILE A 229 18.97 15.17 -16.05
N THR A 230 19.95 16.03 -15.80
CA THR A 230 20.43 16.34 -14.45
C THR A 230 19.52 17.36 -13.76
N PRO A 231 19.02 17.10 -12.55
CA PRO A 231 18.24 18.07 -11.79
C PRO A 231 19.06 19.35 -11.55
N THR A 232 18.46 20.51 -11.84
CA THR A 232 19.02 21.82 -11.51
C THR A 232 18.39 22.34 -10.20
N ARG A 233 18.97 23.36 -9.57
CA ARG A 233 18.40 23.95 -8.33
C ARG A 233 16.98 24.52 -8.50
N THR A 234 16.55 24.75 -9.75
CA THR A 234 15.23 25.26 -10.09
C THR A 234 14.23 24.15 -10.43
N SER A 235 14.61 22.87 -10.32
CA SER A 235 13.72 21.75 -10.64
C SER A 235 12.65 21.55 -9.56
N LYS A 236 11.45 21.15 -9.98
CA LYS A 236 10.40 20.73 -9.05
C LYS A 236 10.57 19.24 -8.79
N ASN A 237 10.87 18.87 -7.54
CA ASN A 237 11.09 17.48 -7.13
C ASN A 237 9.89 17.00 -6.31
N ILE A 238 9.34 15.85 -6.68
CA ILE A 238 8.20 15.21 -6.02
C ILE A 238 8.65 13.82 -5.58
N LEU A 239 8.65 13.58 -4.26
CA LEU A 239 8.87 12.26 -3.70
C LEU A 239 7.56 11.47 -3.73
N ILE A 240 7.56 10.31 -4.36
CA ILE A 240 6.42 9.40 -4.47
C ILE A 240 6.77 8.15 -3.67
N ALA A 241 6.09 7.96 -2.55
CA ALA A 241 6.21 6.80 -1.69
C ALA A 241 4.94 5.94 -1.77
N GLN A 242 5.11 4.65 -2.04
CA GLN A 242 4.07 3.62 -1.94
C GLN A 242 4.47 2.69 -0.80
N ILE A 243 3.58 2.52 0.18
CA ILE A 243 3.88 1.76 1.41
C ILE A 243 3.01 0.51 1.42
N ALA A 244 3.64 -0.65 1.59
CA ALA A 244 2.94 -1.90 1.80
C ALA A 244 2.81 -2.17 3.31
N THR A 245 1.58 -2.25 3.81
CA THR A 245 1.32 -2.45 5.25
C THR A 245 1.29 -3.92 5.68
N ASN A 246 1.13 -4.85 4.73
CA ASN A 246 0.88 -6.28 5.02
C ASN A 246 2.11 -7.20 4.79
N SER A 247 3.32 -6.70 5.04
CA SER A 247 4.53 -7.55 4.96
C SER A 247 4.62 -8.47 6.18
N ASN A 248 4.89 -9.76 5.95
CA ASN A 248 5.02 -10.76 7.01
C ASN A 248 6.26 -10.56 7.89
N ASP A 249 7.29 -9.88 7.37
CA ASP A 249 8.59 -9.69 8.00
C ASP A 249 8.74 -8.33 8.71
N ASN A 250 7.67 -7.53 8.72
CA ASN A 250 7.66 -6.21 9.36
C ASN A 250 7.84 -6.35 10.89
N PRO A 251 8.83 -5.68 11.51
CA PRO A 251 8.98 -5.68 12.95
C PRO A 251 7.75 -5.12 13.70
N LEU A 252 6.99 -4.22 13.09
CA LEU A 252 5.76 -3.62 13.68
C LEU A 252 4.50 -4.47 13.51
N LYS A 253 4.61 -5.70 12.99
CA LYS A 253 3.47 -6.60 12.73
C LYS A 253 2.58 -6.81 13.95
N GLU A 254 3.17 -6.88 15.14
CA GLU A 254 2.44 -7.13 16.38
C GLU A 254 1.54 -5.94 16.77
N LEU A 255 2.05 -4.71 16.66
CA LEU A 255 1.24 -3.50 16.88
C LEU A 255 0.15 -3.35 15.82
N TRP A 256 0.42 -3.75 14.58
CA TRP A 256 -0.57 -3.75 13.51
C TRP A 256 -1.71 -4.74 13.76
N LYS A 257 -1.40 -5.95 14.25
CA LYS A 257 -2.42 -6.93 14.65
C LYS A 257 -3.31 -6.42 15.78
N GLN A 258 -2.72 -5.78 16.79
CA GLN A 258 -3.49 -5.15 17.88
C GLN A 258 -4.41 -4.04 17.37
N LEU A 259 -3.94 -3.23 16.42
CA LEU A 259 -4.77 -2.19 15.78
C LEU A 259 -5.92 -2.80 14.95
N LEU A 260 -5.65 -3.87 14.21
CA LEU A 260 -6.69 -4.58 13.45
C LEU A 260 -7.76 -5.17 14.38
N LEU A 261 -7.36 -5.73 15.53
CA LEU A 261 -8.26 -6.23 16.56
C LEU A 261 -9.13 -5.10 17.16
N LEU A 262 -8.54 -3.94 17.47
CA LEU A 262 -9.30 -2.78 17.92
C LEU A 262 -10.34 -2.31 16.89
N ASN A 263 -9.98 -2.33 15.61
CA ASN A 263 -10.91 -2.01 14.53
C ASN A 263 -12.06 -3.04 14.46
N GLN A 264 -11.79 -4.33 14.68
CA GLN A 264 -12.85 -5.34 14.81
C GLN A 264 -13.77 -5.05 15.99
N TYR A 265 -13.22 -4.71 17.16
CA TYR A 265 -14.01 -4.32 18.33
C TYR A 265 -14.87 -3.08 18.08
N LEU A 266 -14.34 -2.05 17.41
CA LEU A 266 -15.11 -0.87 17.01
C LEU A 266 -16.29 -1.23 16.09
N ASN A 267 -16.08 -2.11 15.11
CA ASN A 267 -17.15 -2.57 14.23
C ASN A 267 -18.25 -3.32 15.01
N ILE A 268 -17.87 -4.10 16.03
CA ILE A 268 -18.83 -4.81 16.90
C ILE A 268 -19.68 -3.81 17.69
N VAL A 269 -19.07 -2.78 18.29
CA VAL A 269 -19.80 -1.73 19.01
C VAL A 269 -20.71 -0.95 18.06
N GLU A 270 -20.23 -0.59 16.87
CA GLU A 270 -21.04 0.14 15.89
C GLU A 270 -22.27 -0.66 15.43
N ASN A 271 -22.08 -1.96 15.14
CA ASN A 271 -23.19 -2.84 14.78
C ASN A 271 -24.19 -2.98 15.95
N TYR A 272 -23.71 -3.00 17.19
CA TYR A 272 -24.56 -3.05 18.36
C TYR A 272 -25.41 -1.78 18.51
N THR A 273 -24.80 -0.59 18.44
CA THR A 273 -25.50 0.71 18.56
C THR A 273 -26.55 0.92 17.47
N LYS A 274 -26.27 0.54 16.22
CA LYS A 274 -27.26 0.59 15.12
C LYS A 274 -28.48 -0.31 15.35
N ASN A 275 -28.31 -1.40 16.10
CA ASN A 275 -29.40 -2.33 16.40
C ASN A 275 -30.22 -1.89 17.62
N GLU A 276 -29.66 -1.13 18.57
CA GLU A 276 -30.43 -0.53 19.69
C GLU A 276 -31.47 0.50 19.21
N ASP A 277 -31.18 1.23 18.14
CA ASP A 277 -32.12 2.17 17.50
C ASP A 277 -33.32 1.45 16.83
N SER A 278 -33.22 0.14 16.61
CA SER A 278 -34.35 -0.68 16.16
C SER A 278 -35.15 -1.16 17.36
N HIS A 279 -36.28 -0.51 17.62
CA HIS A 279 -37.18 -0.81 18.73
C HIS A 279 -37.44 -2.32 18.88
N TYR A 280 -37.18 -2.82 20.11
CA TYR A 280 -37.32 -4.21 20.58
C TYR A 280 -36.19 -5.16 20.18
N ASN A 281 -35.05 -5.11 20.89
CA ASN A 281 -34.29 -6.31 21.24
C ASN A 281 -33.19 -5.98 22.28
N SER A 282 -33.43 -6.35 23.54
CA SER A 282 -32.42 -6.42 24.61
C SER A 282 -31.51 -7.64 24.39
N VAL A 283 -30.91 -7.75 23.20
CA VAL A 283 -29.99 -8.84 22.90
C VAL A 283 -28.64 -8.50 23.54
N PRO A 284 -28.07 -9.37 24.37
CA PRO A 284 -26.74 -9.14 24.91
C PRO A 284 -25.73 -9.12 23.76
N LEU A 285 -24.78 -8.18 23.80
CA LEU A 285 -23.70 -8.10 22.82
C LEU A 285 -22.96 -9.45 22.77
N LYS A 286 -22.72 -9.94 21.56
CA LYS A 286 -21.94 -11.16 21.31
C LYS A 286 -20.96 -10.90 20.20
N PHE A 287 -19.80 -11.55 20.26
CA PHE A 287 -18.87 -11.51 19.15
C PHE A 287 -19.45 -12.27 17.95
N PRO A 288 -19.24 -11.78 16.72
CA PRO A 288 -19.64 -12.47 15.50
C PRO A 288 -19.07 -13.90 15.42
N HIS A 289 -19.74 -14.80 14.71
CA HIS A 289 -19.27 -16.19 14.54
C HIS A 289 -17.98 -16.30 13.70
N ASP A 290 -17.69 -15.28 12.89
CA ASP A 290 -16.49 -15.10 12.07
C ASP A 290 -15.41 -14.27 12.77
N PHE A 291 -15.58 -13.95 14.06
CA PHE A 291 -14.56 -13.26 14.84
C PHE A 291 -13.31 -14.13 14.99
N ILE A 292 -12.16 -13.61 14.55
CA ILE A 292 -10.86 -14.27 14.65
C ILE A 292 -10.02 -13.51 15.66
N ASN A 293 -9.75 -14.12 16.81
CA ASN A 293 -8.83 -13.58 17.79
C ASN A 293 -7.42 -14.18 17.60
N PRO A 294 -6.42 -13.39 17.17
CA PRO A 294 -5.05 -13.89 17.01
C PRO A 294 -4.35 -14.19 18.35
N TYR A 295 -4.94 -13.82 19.50
CA TYR A 295 -4.35 -13.95 20.84
C TYR A 295 -5.11 -14.92 21.76
N GLU A 296 -6.00 -15.74 21.21
CA GLU A 296 -6.87 -16.62 21.98
C GLU A 296 -6.10 -17.52 22.96
N GLU A 297 -6.44 -17.44 24.25
CA GLU A 297 -5.96 -18.32 25.32
C GLU A 297 -7.13 -18.86 26.15
N GLU A 298 -6.92 -19.99 26.84
CA GLU A 298 -7.94 -20.56 27.72
C GLU A 298 -8.26 -19.63 28.90
N LEU A 299 -9.55 -19.43 29.20
CA LEU A 299 -10.05 -18.58 30.30
C LEU A 299 -9.39 -18.87 31.65
N VAL A 300 -9.07 -20.13 31.95
CA VAL A 300 -8.41 -20.52 33.21
C VAL A 300 -7.02 -19.89 33.31
N THR A 301 -6.27 -19.89 32.21
CA THR A 301 -4.94 -19.27 32.12
C THR A 301 -5.04 -17.76 32.27
N ILE A 302 -6.02 -17.13 31.61
CA ILE A 302 -6.28 -15.69 31.71
C ILE A 302 -6.60 -15.29 33.16
N LEU A 303 -7.50 -16.02 33.84
CA LEU A 303 -7.86 -15.76 35.23
C LEU A 303 -6.69 -15.93 36.19
N ASN A 304 -5.85 -16.95 35.99
CA ASN A 304 -4.63 -17.13 36.78
C ASN A 304 -3.66 -15.95 36.61
N ASN A 305 -3.46 -15.49 35.37
CA ASN A 305 -2.60 -14.34 35.08
C ASN A 305 -3.20 -13.03 35.62
N LEU A 306 -4.52 -12.87 35.61
CA LEU A 306 -5.21 -11.74 36.23
C LEU A 306 -5.00 -11.73 37.75
N ASN A 307 -5.08 -12.88 38.40
CA ASN A 307 -4.79 -12.99 39.83
C ASN A 307 -3.33 -12.63 40.14
N LEU A 308 -2.37 -13.02 39.29
CA LEU A 308 -0.97 -12.59 39.43
C LEU A 308 -0.85 -11.06 39.31
N LEU A 309 -1.49 -10.47 38.28
CA LEU A 309 -1.49 -9.02 38.06
C LEU A 309 -2.06 -8.25 39.26
N LEU A 310 -3.17 -8.73 39.84
CA LEU A 310 -3.80 -8.11 41.01
C LEU A 310 -2.94 -8.20 42.28
N ASN A 311 -2.11 -9.24 42.39
CA ASN A 311 -1.11 -9.39 43.46
C ASN A 311 0.20 -8.63 43.20
N GLY A 312 0.31 -7.92 42.07
CA GLY A 312 1.53 -7.21 41.67
C GLY A 312 2.64 -8.11 41.13
N ASP A 313 2.33 -9.37 40.77
CA ASP A 313 3.26 -10.26 40.08
C ASP A 313 3.08 -10.17 38.56
N HIS A 314 4.14 -9.74 37.87
CA HIS A 314 4.19 -9.59 36.42
C HIS A 314 4.92 -10.74 35.72
N SER A 315 5.12 -11.87 36.41
CA SER A 315 5.86 -13.04 35.90
C SER A 315 5.26 -13.64 34.62
N PHE A 316 3.95 -13.46 34.37
CA PHE A 316 3.28 -13.93 33.15
C PHE A 316 3.86 -13.35 31.85
N ARG A 317 4.61 -12.24 31.91
CA ARG A 317 5.27 -11.61 30.76
C ARG A 317 6.63 -12.21 30.43
N ASN A 318 7.26 -12.91 31.38
CA ASN A 318 8.64 -13.40 31.23
C ASN A 318 8.75 -14.71 30.40
N ALA A 319 7.63 -15.27 29.94
CA ALA A 319 7.61 -16.59 29.33
C ALA A 319 7.94 -16.63 27.83
N SER A 320 7.94 -15.50 27.10
CA SER A 320 8.03 -15.53 25.62
C SER A 320 9.37 -15.12 24.99
N ASP A 321 10.26 -14.35 25.65
CA ASP A 321 11.23 -13.54 24.88
C ASP A 321 12.73 -13.87 25.04
N THR A 322 13.11 -15.03 25.58
CA THR A 322 14.52 -15.51 25.53
C THR A 322 14.82 -16.46 24.37
N LYS A 323 14.20 -16.27 23.20
CA LYS A 323 14.79 -16.76 21.95
C LYS A 323 15.60 -15.63 21.33
N LYS A 324 16.88 -15.55 21.72
CA LYS A 324 17.92 -14.82 20.98
C LYS A 324 17.87 -15.28 19.52
N HIS A 325 17.19 -14.54 18.66
CA HIS A 325 17.37 -14.70 17.22
C HIS A 325 18.82 -14.34 16.93
N LYS A 326 19.66 -15.35 16.70
CA LYS A 326 20.93 -15.18 16.00
C LYS A 326 20.58 -14.66 14.61
N ILE A 327 20.69 -13.35 14.42
CA ILE A 327 20.57 -12.72 13.10
C ILE A 327 21.89 -13.04 12.38
N ASN A 328 21.79 -13.78 11.28
CA ASN A 328 22.93 -14.03 10.39
C ASN A 328 23.27 -12.73 9.66
N PHE A 329 24.56 -12.41 9.61
CA PHE A 329 25.10 -11.16 9.09
C PHE A 329 25.23 -11.22 7.56
N SER A 330 24.41 -10.43 6.86
CA SER A 330 24.70 -9.94 5.51
C SER A 330 23.97 -8.60 5.29
N ASN A 331 24.75 -7.54 5.01
CA ASN A 331 24.38 -6.15 4.67
C ASN A 331 24.31 -5.14 5.84
N GLU A 332 25.38 -4.37 6.05
CA GLU A 332 25.67 -3.61 7.29
C GLU A 332 24.90 -2.28 7.49
N GLU A 333 24.30 -1.65 6.47
CA GLU A 333 23.63 -0.33 6.65
C GLU A 333 22.11 -0.41 6.86
N ASN A 334 21.38 -1.26 6.13
CA ASN A 334 19.94 -1.47 6.35
C ASN A 334 19.66 -2.23 7.65
N THR A 335 20.61 -3.07 8.07
CA THR A 335 20.51 -3.82 9.32
C THR A 335 20.57 -2.92 10.54
N GLU A 336 21.31 -1.80 10.52
CA GLU A 336 21.40 -0.93 11.70
C GLU A 336 20.06 -0.29 12.04
N ASN A 337 19.32 0.20 11.04
CA ASN A 337 18.00 0.81 11.25
C ASN A 337 16.94 -0.24 11.63
N ASP A 338 16.95 -1.40 10.99
CA ASP A 338 16.05 -2.50 11.34
C ASP A 338 16.35 -3.06 12.73
N MET A 339 17.64 -3.16 13.12
CA MET A 339 18.06 -3.52 14.46
C MET A 339 17.62 -2.47 15.48
N LYS A 340 17.75 -1.17 15.18
CA LYS A 340 17.25 -0.09 16.05
C LYS A 340 15.74 -0.18 16.25
N ILE A 341 14.97 -0.43 15.19
CA ILE A 341 13.51 -0.60 15.28
C ILE A 341 13.17 -1.84 16.11
N ARG A 342 13.81 -2.99 15.85
CA ARG A 342 13.60 -4.22 16.63
C ARG A 342 13.94 -4.03 18.10
N GLN A 343 15.07 -3.38 18.40
CA GLN A 343 15.48 -3.04 19.76
C GLN A 343 14.48 -2.09 20.43
N CYS A 344 13.93 -1.11 19.70
CA CYS A 344 12.88 -0.24 20.22
C CYS A 344 11.62 -1.04 20.57
N ILE A 345 11.24 -2.01 19.74
CA ILE A 345 10.06 -2.86 19.98
C ILE A 345 10.28 -3.78 21.18
N GLU A 346 11.45 -4.42 21.28
CA GLU A 346 11.84 -5.20 22.47
C GLU A 346 11.81 -4.34 23.74
N SER A 347 12.17 -3.05 23.62
CA SER A 347 12.14 -2.11 24.74
C SER A 347 10.72 -1.66 25.15
N LEU A 348 9.68 -1.85 24.33
CA LEU A 348 8.28 -1.60 24.72
C LEU A 348 7.87 -2.49 25.89
N SER A 349 8.41 -3.71 25.88
CA SER A 349 8.78 -4.56 27.02
C SER A 349 8.83 -3.87 28.39
N PHE A 350 9.58 -2.77 28.43
CA PHE A 350 10.13 -2.19 29.65
C PHE A 350 9.95 -0.67 29.65
N ARG A 351 8.98 -0.17 28.88
CA ARG A 351 8.65 1.25 28.78
C ARG A 351 8.33 1.82 30.17
N HIS A 352 8.93 2.96 30.51
CA HIS A 352 8.86 3.55 31.86
C HIS A 352 7.47 4.02 32.30
N ASN A 353 6.55 4.24 31.36
CA ASN A 353 5.17 4.67 31.62
C ASN A 353 4.14 3.54 31.39
N LEU A 354 4.54 2.28 31.57
CA LEU A 354 3.61 1.16 31.68
C LEU A 354 2.78 1.27 32.95
N ASP A 355 1.49 0.96 32.85
CA ASP A 355 0.58 0.98 33.98
C ASP A 355 -0.35 -0.24 34.04
N PHE A 356 -1.14 -0.34 35.11
CA PHE A 356 -2.09 -1.43 35.32
C PHE A 356 -3.03 -1.67 34.11
N THR A 357 -3.46 -0.61 33.43
CA THR A 357 -4.40 -0.76 32.30
C THR A 357 -3.72 -1.31 31.06
N ASP A 358 -2.43 -1.02 30.86
CA ASP A 358 -1.63 -1.61 29.77
C ASP A 358 -1.56 -3.15 29.96
N PHE A 359 -1.30 -3.60 31.19
CA PHE A 359 -1.23 -5.03 31.52
C PHE A 359 -2.60 -5.72 31.47
N LEU A 360 -3.63 -5.03 31.94
CA LEU A 360 -4.99 -5.55 31.87
C LEU A 360 -5.44 -5.72 30.42
N TRP A 361 -5.12 -4.77 29.54
CA TRP A 361 -5.41 -4.89 28.11
C TRP A 361 -4.75 -6.13 27.49
N GLU A 362 -3.46 -6.38 27.77
CA GLU A 362 -2.74 -7.56 27.26
C GLU A 362 -3.38 -8.90 27.66
N LEU A 363 -4.09 -8.93 28.79
CA LEU A 363 -4.85 -10.10 29.24
C LEU A 363 -6.26 -10.13 28.65
N LEU A 364 -6.92 -8.97 28.52
CA LEU A 364 -8.29 -8.89 28.01
C LEU A 364 -8.40 -9.22 26.52
N ILE A 365 -7.40 -8.88 25.70
CA ILE A 365 -7.38 -9.22 24.27
C ILE A 365 -7.30 -10.73 24.01
N LYS A 366 -6.95 -11.54 25.01
CA LYS A 366 -6.80 -12.99 24.87
C LYS A 366 -8.13 -13.75 25.01
N ASN A 367 -9.20 -13.07 25.41
CA ASN A 367 -10.51 -13.70 25.58
C ASN A 367 -11.14 -14.06 24.21
N SER A 368 -11.72 -15.25 24.12
CA SER A 368 -12.36 -15.74 22.89
C SER A 368 -13.74 -15.14 22.67
N ASN A 369 -14.42 -14.74 23.74
CA ASN A 369 -15.78 -14.23 23.68
C ASN A 369 -16.04 -13.06 24.64
N TYR A 370 -17.11 -12.33 24.35
CA TYR A 370 -17.51 -11.16 25.13
C TYR A 370 -17.87 -11.49 26.59
N PHE A 371 -18.45 -12.67 26.83
CA PHE A 371 -18.86 -13.08 28.17
C PHE A 371 -17.65 -13.33 29.08
N GLU A 372 -16.61 -13.98 28.55
CA GLU A 372 -15.33 -14.19 29.23
C GLU A 372 -14.64 -12.87 29.56
N MET A 373 -14.65 -11.93 28.60
CA MET A 373 -14.13 -10.59 28.80
C MET A 373 -14.87 -9.86 29.94
N ILE A 374 -16.22 -9.90 29.96
CA ILE A 374 -17.02 -9.35 31.06
C ILE A 374 -16.63 -9.99 32.39
N LYS A 375 -16.51 -11.32 32.42
CA LYS A 375 -16.14 -12.05 33.64
C LYS A 375 -14.78 -11.60 34.17
N CYS A 376 -13.79 -11.44 33.29
CA CYS A 376 -12.47 -10.92 33.66
C CYS A 376 -12.53 -9.51 34.25
N ILE A 377 -13.26 -8.59 33.61
CA ILE A 377 -13.43 -7.21 34.10
C ILE A 377 -14.17 -7.21 35.44
N HIS A 378 -15.20 -8.05 35.60
CA HIS A 378 -15.93 -8.19 36.84
C HIS A 378 -15.02 -8.64 37.99
N THR A 379 -14.22 -9.68 37.78
CA THR A 379 -13.26 -10.17 38.79
C THR A 379 -12.25 -9.08 39.18
N VAL A 380 -11.71 -8.34 38.21
CA VAL A 380 -10.78 -7.23 38.50
C VAL A 380 -11.44 -6.16 39.35
N LEU A 381 -12.67 -5.75 39.01
CA LEU A 381 -13.39 -4.73 39.77
C LEU A 381 -13.72 -5.23 41.18
N GLU A 382 -14.25 -6.46 41.32
CA GLU A 382 -14.54 -7.08 42.63
C GLU A 382 -13.31 -7.10 43.54
N GLU A 383 -12.18 -7.55 43.03
CA GLU A 383 -10.93 -7.66 43.80
C GLU A 383 -10.40 -6.29 44.23
N ILE A 384 -10.47 -5.27 43.37
CA ILE A 384 -10.08 -3.90 43.71
C ILE A 384 -10.91 -3.35 44.89
N ILE A 385 -12.20 -3.66 44.93
CA ILE A 385 -13.12 -3.16 45.98
C ILE A 385 -12.98 -3.97 47.27
N ILE A 386 -12.97 -5.30 47.15
CA ILE A 386 -13.01 -6.22 48.30
C ILE A 386 -11.69 -6.15 49.07
N ASN A 387 -10.56 -6.08 48.35
CA ASN A 387 -9.23 -6.13 48.95
C ASN A 387 -8.57 -4.75 49.11
N ASP A 388 -9.29 -3.66 48.79
CA ASP A 388 -8.78 -2.27 48.80
C ASP A 388 -7.44 -2.14 48.05
N CYS A 389 -7.32 -2.89 46.94
CA CYS A 389 -6.12 -2.89 46.12
C CYS A 389 -6.04 -1.56 45.37
N LEU A 390 -4.91 -0.85 45.50
CA LEU A 390 -4.64 0.38 44.74
C LEU A 390 -3.78 0.03 43.52
N PRO A 391 -4.38 -0.20 42.33
CA PRO A 391 -3.61 -0.49 41.13
C PRO A 391 -2.73 0.72 40.77
N GLN A 392 -1.51 0.44 40.33
CA GLN A 392 -0.58 1.48 39.88
C GLN A 392 -1.01 1.99 38.50
N VAL A 393 -1.67 3.15 38.48
CA VAL A 393 -2.12 3.83 37.25
C VAL A 393 -1.26 5.06 37.02
N ASN A 394 -0.78 5.25 35.78
CA ASN A 394 -0.02 6.46 35.45
C ASN A 394 -0.92 7.69 35.48
N PHE A 395 -0.44 8.81 36.02
CA PHE A 395 -1.18 10.08 36.07
C PHE A 395 -1.51 10.64 34.67
N THR A 396 -0.77 10.24 33.63
CA THR A 396 -1.08 10.63 32.25
C THR A 396 -2.19 9.77 31.63
N ASN A 397 -2.58 8.67 32.27
CA ASN A 397 -3.61 7.78 31.77
C ASN A 397 -4.99 8.41 31.95
N SER A 398 -5.66 8.64 30.82
CA SER A 398 -6.95 9.34 30.78
C SER A 398 -8.13 8.42 30.47
N THR A 399 -7.90 7.10 30.39
CA THR A 399 -8.90 6.09 30.03
C THR A 399 -10.05 6.08 31.04
N LYS A 400 -11.24 5.75 30.57
CA LYS A 400 -12.45 5.58 31.39
C LYS A 400 -12.22 4.58 32.50
N PHE A 401 -11.58 3.45 32.21
CA PHE A 401 -11.32 2.40 33.19
C PHE A 401 -10.37 2.88 34.29
N ALA A 402 -9.28 3.58 33.94
CA ALA A 402 -8.37 4.21 34.91
C ALA A 402 -9.10 5.18 35.84
N LYS A 403 -10.01 6.02 35.31
CA LYS A 403 -10.81 6.95 36.11
C LYS A 403 -11.76 6.24 37.07
N ILE A 404 -12.35 5.11 36.67
CA ILE A 404 -13.24 4.32 37.52
C ILE A 404 -12.47 3.71 38.70
N ILE A 405 -11.31 3.09 38.45
CA ILE A 405 -10.53 2.43 39.50
C ILE A 405 -9.80 3.41 40.43
N THR A 406 -9.52 4.63 39.99
CA THR A 406 -8.89 5.68 40.81
C THR A 406 -9.89 6.57 41.55
N SER A 407 -11.19 6.49 41.21
CA SER A 407 -12.25 7.30 41.84
C SER A 407 -13.01 6.50 42.91
N PRO A 408 -12.76 6.75 44.21
CA PRO A 408 -13.36 5.97 45.30
C PRO A 408 -14.89 6.12 45.40
N HIS A 409 -15.47 7.16 44.81
CA HIS A 409 -16.90 7.46 44.90
C HIS A 409 -17.79 6.66 43.94
N GLN A 410 -17.23 5.94 42.97
CA GLN A 410 -17.99 5.18 41.96
C GLN A 410 -18.15 3.67 42.30
N GLN A 411 -17.65 3.24 43.46
CA GLN A 411 -17.61 1.84 43.91
C GLN A 411 -18.98 1.19 44.22
N LYS A 412 -20.12 1.87 44.00
CA LYS A 412 -21.46 1.30 44.22
C LYS A 412 -22.26 1.06 42.93
N ILE A 413 -21.67 1.30 41.75
CA ILE A 413 -22.38 1.34 40.46
C ILE A 413 -21.97 0.17 39.53
N PHE A 414 -21.29 -0.87 40.02
CA PHE A 414 -20.65 -1.89 39.18
C PHE A 414 -21.58 -2.71 38.27
N SER A 415 -22.78 -3.06 38.74
CA SER A 415 -23.74 -3.83 37.93
C SER A 415 -24.20 -3.07 36.68
N HIS A 416 -24.25 -1.74 36.72
CA HIS A 416 -24.59 -0.89 35.59
C HIS A 416 -23.39 -0.56 34.70
N LEU A 417 -22.16 -0.74 35.20
CA LEU A 417 -20.93 -0.48 34.45
C LEU A 417 -20.56 -1.62 33.49
N LEU A 418 -21.22 -2.78 33.59
CA LEU A 418 -20.93 -3.96 32.79
C LEU A 418 -22.06 -4.37 31.83
N SER A 419 -23.05 -3.50 31.63
CA SER A 419 -24.17 -3.72 30.71
C SER A 419 -23.90 -3.17 29.31
N GLY A 420 -24.48 -3.82 28.28
CA GLY A 420 -24.44 -3.33 26.90
C GLY A 420 -23.05 -3.44 26.27
N SER A 421 -22.59 -2.38 25.59
CA SER A 421 -21.27 -2.25 24.95
C SER A 421 -20.16 -1.78 25.88
N LEU A 422 -20.48 -1.32 27.09
CA LEU A 422 -19.55 -0.59 27.97
C LEU A 422 -18.25 -1.36 28.31
N PRO A 423 -18.29 -2.67 28.64
CA PRO A 423 -17.08 -3.48 28.79
C PRO A 423 -16.15 -3.44 27.57
N LEU A 424 -16.71 -3.51 26.37
CA LEU A 424 -15.93 -3.46 25.12
C LEU A 424 -15.37 -2.05 24.87
N GLU A 425 -16.12 -1.00 25.22
CA GLU A 425 -15.63 0.38 25.15
C GLU A 425 -14.43 0.61 26.07
N TYR A 426 -14.44 0.05 27.29
CA TYR A 426 -13.28 0.14 28.19
C TYR A 426 -12.06 -0.55 27.61
N VAL A 427 -12.27 -1.72 27.03
CA VAL A 427 -11.22 -2.50 26.36
C VAL A 427 -10.64 -1.69 25.20
N ILE A 428 -11.49 -1.14 24.32
CA ILE A 428 -11.06 -0.29 23.21
C ILE A 428 -10.25 0.92 23.68
N ASP A 429 -10.75 1.65 24.68
CA ASP A 429 -10.11 2.85 25.24
C ASP A 429 -8.72 2.53 25.82
N MET A 430 -8.59 1.43 26.59
CA MET A 430 -7.30 0.95 27.09
C MET A 430 -6.33 0.56 25.96
N GLY A 431 -6.82 -0.13 24.94
CA GLY A 431 -5.99 -0.56 23.82
C GLY A 431 -5.46 0.60 22.97
N PHE A 432 -6.28 1.61 22.68
CA PHE A 432 -5.83 2.82 21.97
C PHE A 432 -4.82 3.61 22.80
N GLU A 433 -5.06 3.81 24.10
CA GLU A 433 -4.13 4.50 24.99
C GLU A 433 -2.76 3.79 25.01
N LYS A 434 -2.75 2.45 25.14
CA LYS A 434 -1.53 1.64 25.09
C LYS A 434 -0.81 1.78 23.75
N LEU A 435 -1.50 1.55 22.64
CA LEU A 435 -0.89 1.60 21.31
C LEU A 435 -0.35 2.99 20.98
N CYS A 436 -1.08 4.06 21.34
CA CYS A 436 -0.60 5.42 21.14
C CYS A 436 0.71 5.67 21.91
N LYS A 437 0.78 5.25 23.18
CA LYS A 437 2.02 5.33 23.98
C LYS A 437 3.16 4.50 23.36
N ASP A 438 2.86 3.31 22.84
CA ASP A 438 3.84 2.43 22.21
C ASP A 438 4.39 3.04 20.90
N TYR A 439 3.53 3.60 20.04
CA TYR A 439 3.94 4.31 18.82
C TYR A 439 4.72 5.59 19.13
N ILE A 440 4.29 6.39 20.13
CA ILE A 440 5.03 7.57 20.56
C ILE A 440 6.43 7.18 21.04
N SER A 441 6.56 6.09 21.81
CA SER A 441 7.84 5.58 22.29
C SER A 441 8.76 5.18 21.13
N ILE A 442 8.23 4.43 20.15
CA ILE A 442 8.98 4.03 18.94
C ILE A 442 9.46 5.27 18.17
N LEU A 443 8.54 6.19 17.86
CA LEU A 443 8.84 7.37 17.04
C LEU A 443 9.82 8.33 17.74
N ALA A 444 9.72 8.47 19.07
CA ALA A 444 10.65 9.25 19.86
C ALA A 444 12.05 8.62 19.87
N ASN A 445 12.16 7.30 20.04
CA ASN A 445 13.45 6.60 20.06
C ASN A 445 14.14 6.60 18.68
N ILE A 446 13.37 6.55 17.59
CA ILE A 446 13.88 6.63 16.21
C ILE A 446 14.26 8.08 15.83
N LYS A 447 13.89 9.08 16.64
CA LYS A 447 14.09 10.52 16.37
C LYS A 447 13.46 10.96 15.05
N PHE A 448 12.30 10.39 14.70
CA PHE A 448 11.60 10.70 13.46
C PHE A 448 11.07 12.15 13.41
N GLY A 449 10.95 12.82 14.55
CA GLY A 449 10.57 14.23 14.67
C GLY A 449 10.65 14.71 16.11
N GLU A 450 10.24 15.97 16.34
CA GLU A 450 10.08 16.47 17.70
C GLU A 450 8.95 15.72 18.41
N LEU A 451 9.21 15.28 19.65
CA LEU A 451 8.27 14.50 20.44
C LEU A 451 6.92 15.23 20.61
N HIS A 452 6.94 16.57 20.67
CA HIS A 452 5.74 17.39 20.73
C HIS A 452 4.87 17.25 19.47
N ASP A 453 5.46 17.26 18.27
CA ASP A 453 4.72 17.16 17.01
C ASP A 453 4.09 15.77 16.84
N VAL A 454 4.83 14.74 17.23
CA VAL A 454 4.35 13.36 17.24
C VAL A 454 3.18 13.22 18.21
N GLN A 455 3.32 13.73 19.43
CA GLN A 455 2.25 13.74 20.43
C GLN A 455 1.04 14.57 20.00
N GLN A 456 1.23 15.68 19.27
CA GLN A 456 0.12 16.49 18.80
C GLN A 456 -0.67 15.79 17.70
N LYS A 457 -0.01 15.03 16.83
CA LYS A 457 -0.67 14.24 15.79
C LYS A 457 -1.36 12.99 16.34
N LEU A 458 -0.75 12.36 17.34
CA LEU A 458 -1.30 11.18 18.02
C LEU A 458 -2.14 11.54 19.26
N LYS A 459 -2.48 12.82 19.46
CA LYS A 459 -3.16 13.27 20.68
C LYS A 459 -4.53 12.60 20.75
N ASN A 460 -4.68 11.77 21.78
CA ASN A 460 -5.82 10.91 22.01
C ASN A 460 -7.16 11.65 21.91
N ALA A 461 -8.12 10.95 21.32
CA ALA A 461 -9.56 11.13 21.38
C ALA A 461 -10.17 11.17 22.80
N SER A 462 -9.37 11.25 23.87
CA SER A 462 -9.80 11.01 25.24
C SER A 462 -10.20 12.31 25.96
N TYR A 463 -11.24 12.97 25.47
CA TYR A 463 -12.01 13.91 26.30
C TYR A 463 -13.43 13.39 26.53
N ASN A 464 -13.55 12.67 27.66
CA ASN A 464 -14.77 12.30 28.41
C ASN A 464 -15.88 11.50 27.71
N GLU A 465 -16.03 11.52 26.39
CA GLU A 465 -17.10 10.79 25.68
C GLU A 465 -16.50 9.78 24.69
N PHE A 466 -16.88 8.50 24.85
CA PHE A 466 -16.55 7.49 23.83
C PHE A 466 -17.41 7.75 22.60
N THR A 467 -16.74 8.11 21.52
CA THR A 467 -17.37 8.37 20.24
C THR A 467 -16.61 7.56 19.20
N ILE A 468 -17.29 6.60 18.57
CA ILE A 468 -16.70 5.68 17.58
C ILE A 468 -15.95 6.45 16.49
N ASN A 469 -16.51 7.59 16.06
CA ASN A 469 -15.89 8.45 15.06
C ASN A 469 -14.50 8.94 15.50
N THR A 470 -14.33 9.35 16.76
CA THR A 470 -13.07 9.90 17.25
C THR A 470 -11.96 8.85 17.26
N TYR A 471 -12.29 7.57 17.51
CA TYR A 471 -11.36 6.46 17.41
C TYR A 471 -11.09 5.98 15.98
N ARG A 472 -11.95 6.28 15.00
CA ARG A 472 -11.71 5.97 13.58
C ARG A 472 -10.80 6.99 12.88
N TYR A 473 -10.69 8.20 13.43
CA TYR A 473 -9.82 9.27 12.90
C TYR A 473 -8.39 9.25 13.49
N VAL A 474 -8.17 8.49 14.56
CA VAL A 474 -6.86 8.22 15.19
C VAL A 474 -6.31 6.93 14.61
#